data_AF-A0A917YV74-F1
#
_entry.id   AF-A0A917YV74-F1
#
_cell.length_a   1.000
_cell.length_b   1.000
_cell.length_c   1.000
_cell.angle_alpha   90.00
_cell.angle_beta   90.00
_cell.angle_gamma   90.00
#
_symmetry.space_group_name_H-M   'P 1'
#
loop_
_entity.id
_entity.type
_entity.pdbx_description
1 polymer ?
#
loop_
_entity_poly.entity_id
_entity_poly.type
_entity_poly.pdbx_seq_one_letter_code
_entity_poly.pdbx_strand_id
1 'polypeptide(L)'
;MEAVNTSKLIRSLEAVLEIFSKLFGTYLVYLLISEIGNYISEDFAKDTLLSLLLLPAIYVLKDSLIIFEPFFSKVEISKEVVTVKNGITPRITDSLKISSIDNVEVVKTPLGYIFNYASIRLYGKGGYVNMPYVCKADEVSKHFKLGTE
;
A
#
# COMPACT_ATOMS: atom_id res chain seq x y z
N MET A 1 14.77 -20.87 -7.76
CA MET A 1 13.94 -19.68 -7.54
C MET A 1 14.72 -18.77 -6.63
N GLU A 2 14.94 -17.53 -7.05
CA GLU A 2 15.68 -16.52 -6.30
C GLU A 2 14.69 -15.62 -5.57
N ALA A 3 14.96 -15.38 -4.28
CA ALA A 3 14.15 -14.49 -3.47
C ALA A 3 14.53 -13.04 -3.79
N VAL A 4 13.53 -12.21 -4.09
CA VAL A 4 13.73 -10.79 -4.35
C VAL A 4 13.65 -10.03 -3.04
N ASN A 5 14.58 -9.10 -2.84
CA ASN A 5 14.59 -8.27 -1.65
C ASN A 5 13.42 -7.27 -1.68
N THR A 6 12.71 -7.15 -0.56
CA THR A 6 11.57 -6.24 -0.39
C THR A 6 11.81 -5.28 0.78
N SER A 7 11.37 -4.04 0.62
CA SER A 7 11.52 -2.97 1.60
C SER A 7 10.42 -3.08 2.66
N LYS A 8 10.71 -3.84 3.72
CA LYS A 8 9.74 -4.10 4.80
C LYS A 8 9.61 -2.91 5.73
N LEU A 9 10.72 -2.51 6.36
CA LEU A 9 10.73 -1.50 7.41
C LEU A 9 10.28 -0.11 6.91
N ILE A 10 10.81 0.32 5.77
CA ILE A 10 10.52 1.67 5.23
C ILE A 10 9.05 1.74 4.80
N ARG A 11 8.52 0.68 4.17
CA ARG A 11 7.11 0.62 3.81
C ARG A 11 6.21 0.60 5.04
N SER A 12 6.56 -0.17 6.08
CA SER A 12 5.81 -0.19 7.34
C SER A 12 5.81 1.17 8.02
N LEU A 13 6.94 1.88 8.02
CA LEU A 13 7.03 3.25 8.53
C LEU A 13 6.11 4.20 7.75
N GLU A 14 6.11 4.11 6.42
CA GLU A 14 5.22 4.92 5.59
C GLU A 14 3.74 4.64 5.89
N ALA A 15 3.36 3.37 6.06
CA ALA A 15 2.00 2.99 6.43
C ALA A 15 1.59 3.58 7.79
N VAL A 16 2.50 3.58 8.77
CA VAL A 16 2.27 4.22 10.08
C VAL A 16 2.02 5.72 9.90
N LEU A 17 2.87 6.41 9.14
CA LEU A 17 2.72 7.84 8.87
C LEU A 17 1.41 8.16 8.14
N GLU A 18 0.99 7.31 7.21
CA GLU A 18 -0.27 7.44 6.49
C GLU A 18 -1.48 7.33 7.44
N ILE A 19 -1.48 6.35 8.35
CA ILE A 19 -2.53 6.18 9.36
C ILE A 19 -2.59 7.39 10.30
N PHE A 20 -1.44 7.84 10.81
CA PHE A 20 -1.39 9.04 11.64
C PHE A 20 -1.88 10.28 10.91
N SER A 21 -1.52 10.45 9.63
CA SER A 21 -1.96 11.58 8.81
C SER A 21 -3.48 11.56 8.60
N LYS A 22 -4.08 10.39 8.37
CA LYS A 22 -5.54 10.25 8.24
C LYS A 22 -6.25 10.57 9.55
N LEU A 23 -5.78 10.03 10.68
CA LEU A 23 -6.35 10.32 12.00
C LEU A 23 -6.21 11.79 12.37
N PHE A 24 -5.05 12.38 12.09
CA PHE A 24 -4.81 13.80 12.29
C PHE A 24 -5.75 14.66 11.42
N GLY A 25 -5.97 14.27 10.16
CA GLY A 25 -6.96 14.90 9.29
C GLY A 25 -8.37 14.87 9.88
N THR A 26 -8.82 13.71 10.39
CA THR A 26 -10.11 13.60 11.08
C THR A 26 -10.19 14.50 12.31
N TYR A 27 -9.10 14.60 13.08
CA TYR A 27 -9.02 15.50 14.23
C TYR A 27 -9.05 16.98 13.83
N LEU A 28 -8.37 17.36 12.74
CA LEU A 28 -8.44 18.72 12.21
C LEU A 28 -9.86 19.09 11.78
N VAL A 29 -10.59 18.16 11.14
CA VAL A 29 -12.01 18.36 10.80
C VAL A 29 -12.84 18.62 12.06
N TYR A 30 -12.61 17.86 13.13
CA TYR A 30 -13.27 18.10 14.43
C TYR A 30 -13.00 19.53 14.93
N LEU A 31 -11.74 19.97 14.95
CA LEU A 31 -11.36 21.31 15.42
C LEU A 31 -12.04 22.41 14.60
N LEU A 32 -11.93 22.35 13.27
CA LEU A 32 -12.48 23.37 12.39
C LEU A 32 -14.01 23.46 12.49
N ILE A 33 -14.71 22.32 12.47
CA ILE A 33 -16.17 22.31 12.57
C ILE A 33 -16.62 22.72 13.96
N SER A 34 -15.91 22.33 15.02
CA SER A 34 -16.21 22.75 16.39
C SER A 34 -16.13 24.28 16.52
N GLU A 35 -15.11 24.92 15.95
CA GLU A 35 -15.01 26.38 16.01
C GLU A 35 -16.07 27.10 15.17
N ILE A 36 -16.32 26.62 13.95
CA ILE A 36 -17.40 27.16 13.11
C ILE A 36 -18.76 26.97 13.81
N GLY A 37 -18.97 25.81 14.44
CA GLY A 37 -20.20 25.47 15.15
C GLY A 37 -20.46 26.40 16.32
N ASN A 38 -19.46 26.63 17.18
CA ASN A 38 -19.59 27.55 18.33
C ASN A 38 -19.80 29.01 17.88
N TYR A 39 -19.22 29.39 16.74
CA TYR A 39 -19.44 30.71 16.16
C TYR A 39 -20.88 30.91 15.66
N ILE A 40 -21.54 29.84 15.20
CA ILE A 40 -22.91 29.88 14.65
C ILE A 40 -23.98 29.69 15.74
N SER A 41 -23.70 28.85 16.74
CA SER A 41 -24.66 28.47 17.78
C SER A 41 -23.94 28.27 19.11
N GLU A 42 -24.46 28.92 20.17
CA GLU A 42 -23.93 28.77 21.53
C GLU A 42 -24.06 27.32 22.04
N ASP A 43 -25.14 26.61 21.65
CA ASP A 43 -25.40 25.21 22.03
C ASP A 43 -24.90 24.18 21.00
N PHE A 44 -23.78 24.44 20.32
CA PHE A 44 -23.26 23.50 19.33
C PHE A 44 -22.94 22.12 19.94
N ALA A 45 -23.58 21.08 19.43
CA ALA A 45 -23.47 19.70 19.94
C ALA A 45 -22.15 19.02 19.54
N LYS A 46 -21.05 19.37 20.23
CA LYS A 46 -19.71 18.79 20.03
C LYS A 46 -19.67 17.27 20.18
N ASP A 47 -20.49 16.72 21.06
CA ASP A 47 -20.58 15.27 21.28
C ASP A 47 -21.16 14.53 20.06
N THR A 48 -22.13 15.16 19.38
CA THR A 48 -22.66 14.64 18.12
C THR A 48 -21.61 14.69 17.03
N LEU A 49 -20.85 15.79 16.91
CA LEU A 49 -19.75 15.91 15.96
C LEU A 49 -18.68 14.83 16.21
N LEU A 50 -18.30 14.62 17.47
CA LEU A 50 -17.34 13.58 17.85
C LEU A 50 -17.86 12.19 17.46
N SER A 51 -19.14 11.89 17.73
CA SER A 51 -19.77 10.62 17.38
C SER A 51 -19.77 10.37 15.86
N LEU A 52 -20.00 11.42 15.06
CA LEU A 52 -19.95 11.35 13.60
C LEU A 52 -18.53 11.07 13.07
N LEU A 53 -17.51 11.65 13.71
CA LEU A 53 -16.11 11.50 13.29
C LEU A 53 -15.43 10.24 13.85
N LEU A 54 -16.02 9.63 14.89
CA LEU A 54 -15.55 8.38 15.47
C LEU A 54 -15.58 7.24 14.45
N LEU A 55 -16.65 7.13 13.65
CA LEU A 55 -16.77 6.06 12.65
C LEU A 55 -15.67 6.15 11.59
N PRO A 56 -15.41 7.30 10.92
CA PRO A 56 -14.23 7.49 10.07
C PRO A 56 -12.90 7.11 10.75
N ALA A 57 -12.70 7.51 12.01
CA ALA A 57 -11.47 7.16 12.74
C ALA A 57 -11.32 5.65 12.94
N ILE A 58 -12.41 4.95 13.29
CA ILE A 58 -12.42 3.48 13.40
C ILE A 58 -12.11 2.83 12.05
N TYR A 59 -12.65 3.34 10.94
CA TYR A 59 -12.34 2.83 9.60
C TYR A 59 -10.85 2.94 9.27
N VAL A 60 -10.20 4.05 9.63
CA VAL A 60 -8.75 4.21 9.46
C VAL A 60 -7.98 3.19 10.31
N LEU A 61 -8.40 2.94 11.55
CA LEU A 61 -7.76 1.98 12.45
C LEU A 61 -7.98 0.52 12.03
N LYS A 62 -9.12 0.21 11.43
CA LYS A 62 -9.43 -1.13 10.88
C LYS A 62 -8.35 -1.57 9.89
N ASP A 63 -7.81 -0.64 9.11
CA ASP A 63 -6.80 -0.92 8.09
C ASP A 63 -5.36 -0.97 8.65
N SER A 64 -5.17 -0.89 9.97
CA SER A 64 -3.85 -0.90 10.63
C SER A 64 -2.99 -2.13 10.33
N LEU A 65 -3.59 -3.24 9.93
CA LEU A 65 -2.86 -4.46 9.53
C LEU A 65 -1.94 -4.22 8.33
N ILE A 66 -2.20 -3.19 7.51
CA ILE A 66 -1.33 -2.80 6.39
C ILE A 66 0.11 -2.48 6.82
N ILE A 67 0.32 -2.10 8.09
CA ILE A 67 1.66 -1.87 8.67
C ILE A 67 2.48 -3.16 8.64
N PHE A 68 1.84 -4.31 8.86
CA PHE A 68 2.50 -5.60 8.98
C PHE A 68 2.57 -6.38 7.68
N GLU A 69 1.72 -6.06 6.69
CA GLU A 69 1.69 -6.72 5.39
C GLU A 69 3.07 -6.93 4.73
N PRO A 70 4.00 -5.95 4.73
CA PRO A 70 5.31 -6.14 4.10
C PRO A 70 6.10 -7.33 4.68
N PHE A 71 5.92 -7.66 5.95
CA PHE A 71 6.61 -8.78 6.61
C PHE A 71 6.08 -10.15 6.19
N PHE A 72 4.86 -10.20 5.69
CA PHE A 72 4.21 -11.42 5.19
C PHE A 72 4.23 -11.53 3.67
N SER A 73 4.94 -10.61 2.99
CA SER A 73 5.17 -10.65 1.56
C SER A 73 6.49 -11.34 1.22
N LYS A 74 6.46 -12.24 0.24
CA LYS A 74 7.63 -12.89 -0.33
C LYS A 74 7.48 -12.97 -1.85
N VAL A 75 8.50 -12.51 -2.55
CA VAL A 75 8.59 -12.54 -4.01
C VAL A 75 9.72 -13.49 -4.40
N GLU A 76 9.41 -14.45 -5.27
CA GLU A 76 10.33 -15.45 -5.77
C GLU A 76 10.28 -15.46 -7.30
N ILE A 77 11.44 -15.29 -7.94
CA ILE A 77 11.55 -15.29 -9.41
C ILE A 77 12.33 -16.53 -9.86
N SER A 78 11.89 -17.17 -10.93
CA SER A 78 12.64 -18.18 -11.68
C SER A 78 12.81 -17.73 -13.13
N LYS A 79 13.44 -18.56 -13.97
CA LYS A 79 13.59 -18.26 -15.41
C LYS A 79 12.25 -18.18 -16.15
N GLU A 80 11.21 -18.84 -15.64
CA GLU A 80 9.94 -19.01 -16.36
C GLU A 80 8.74 -18.44 -15.62
N VAL A 81 8.80 -18.35 -14.30
CA VAL A 81 7.66 -18.01 -13.44
C VAL A 81 8.07 -17.04 -12.35
N VAL A 82 7.22 -16.05 -12.11
CA VAL A 82 7.22 -15.20 -10.92
C VAL A 82 6.15 -15.72 -9.96
N THR A 83 6.52 -15.97 -8.72
CA THR A 83 5.61 -16.39 -7.65
C THR A 83 5.64 -15.38 -6.52
N VAL A 84 4.46 -14.96 -6.07
CA VAL A 84 4.31 -14.05 -4.94
C VAL A 84 3.44 -14.69 -3.88
N LYS A 85 3.92 -14.67 -2.64
CA LYS A 85 3.19 -15.14 -1.45
C LYS A 85 2.94 -13.93 -0.54
N ASN A 86 1.69 -13.58 -0.32
CA ASN A 86 1.28 -12.41 0.44
C ASN A 86 0.16 -12.74 1.44
N GLY A 87 -0.07 -11.81 2.36
CA GLY A 87 -1.21 -11.85 3.28
C GLY A 87 -0.85 -12.38 4.66
N ILE A 88 -1.52 -11.81 5.66
CA ILE A 88 -1.42 -12.26 7.05
C ILE A 88 -2.36 -13.47 7.22
N THR A 89 -3.66 -13.23 7.03
CA THR A 89 -4.74 -14.23 6.96
C THR A 89 -5.87 -13.66 6.08
N PRO A 90 -6.23 -14.28 4.95
CA PRO A 90 -5.66 -15.49 4.35
C PRO A 90 -4.25 -15.25 3.78
N ARG A 91 -3.50 -16.34 3.59
CA ARG A 91 -2.26 -16.33 2.79
C ARG A 91 -2.58 -16.70 1.35
N ILE A 92 -2.18 -15.84 0.42
CA ILE A 92 -2.43 -15.97 -1.01
C ILE A 92 -1.10 -16.26 -1.70
N THR A 93 -1.11 -17.20 -2.64
CA THR A 93 0.04 -17.51 -3.50
C THR A 93 -0.38 -17.33 -4.94
N ASP A 94 0.15 -16.29 -5.57
CA ASP A 94 -0.09 -15.99 -6.98
C ASP A 94 1.15 -16.34 -7.80
N SER A 95 0.95 -16.76 -9.05
CA SER A 95 2.05 -17.08 -9.96
C SER A 95 1.72 -16.72 -11.39
N LEU A 96 2.70 -16.18 -12.11
CA LEU A 96 2.55 -15.77 -13.52
C LEU A 96 3.76 -16.24 -14.31
N LYS A 97 3.51 -16.81 -15.49
CA LYS A 97 4.57 -17.18 -16.43
C LYS A 97 5.14 -15.91 -17.07
N ILE A 98 6.46 -15.79 -17.08
CA ILE A 98 7.18 -14.64 -17.62
C ILE A 98 6.88 -14.45 -19.11
N SER A 99 6.78 -15.55 -19.87
CA SER A 99 6.41 -15.53 -21.29
C SER A 99 4.98 -15.06 -21.58
N SER A 100 4.13 -14.95 -20.56
CA SER A 100 2.76 -14.45 -20.67
C SER A 100 2.58 -13.01 -20.23
N ILE A 101 3.67 -12.32 -19.85
CA ILE A 101 3.62 -10.93 -19.40
C ILE A 101 3.42 -10.04 -20.63
N ASP A 102 2.29 -9.34 -20.65
CA ASP A 102 1.93 -8.38 -21.69
C ASP A 102 2.25 -6.93 -21.26
N ASN A 103 2.26 -6.64 -19.96
CA ASN A 103 2.54 -5.30 -19.43
C ASN A 103 3.16 -5.32 -18.03
N VAL A 104 3.99 -4.31 -17.74
CA VAL A 104 4.69 -4.12 -16.46
C VAL A 104 4.43 -2.72 -15.93
N GLU A 105 3.70 -2.62 -14.82
CA GLU A 105 3.46 -1.35 -14.11
C GLU A 105 4.36 -1.27 -12.86
N VAL A 106 5.02 -0.12 -12.67
CA VAL A 106 5.84 0.15 -11.48
C VAL A 106 5.16 1.25 -10.68
N VAL A 107 4.70 0.92 -9.47
CA VAL A 107 3.96 1.83 -8.59
C VAL A 107 4.83 2.21 -7.40
N LYS A 108 5.18 3.51 -7.31
CA LYS A 108 6.02 4.07 -6.26
C LYS A 108 5.19 4.92 -5.30
N THR A 109 5.45 4.73 -4.01
CA THR A 109 4.97 5.61 -2.95
C THR A 109 5.96 6.78 -2.75
N PRO A 110 5.60 7.84 -2.01
CA PRO A 110 6.53 8.94 -1.73
C PRO A 110 7.88 8.49 -1.17
N LEU A 111 7.91 7.59 -0.19
CA LEU A 111 9.18 7.03 0.30
C LEU A 111 9.79 6.03 -0.70
N GLY A 112 8.98 5.39 -1.55
CA GLY A 112 9.45 4.59 -2.67
C GLY A 112 10.33 5.35 -3.65
N TYR A 113 10.00 6.63 -3.92
CA TYR A 113 10.84 7.52 -4.74
C TYR A 113 12.19 7.80 -4.08
N ILE A 114 12.20 8.05 -2.77
CA ILE A 114 13.41 8.45 -2.03
C ILE A 114 14.32 7.24 -1.78
N PHE A 115 13.75 6.10 -1.38
CA PHE A 115 14.49 4.91 -0.97
C PHE A 115 14.56 3.82 -2.05
N ASN A 116 14.16 4.15 -3.29
CA ASN A 116 14.24 3.28 -4.47
C ASN A 116 13.62 1.89 -4.26
N TYR A 117 12.36 1.86 -3.83
CA TYR A 117 11.54 0.65 -3.82
C TYR A 117 10.16 0.93 -4.44
N ALA A 118 9.54 -0.10 -5.01
CA ALA A 118 8.24 0.02 -5.64
C ALA A 118 7.49 -1.31 -5.65
N SER A 119 6.18 -1.27 -5.84
CA SER A 119 5.43 -2.48 -6.20
C SER A 119 5.45 -2.65 -7.72
N ILE A 120 5.79 -3.84 -8.20
CA ILE A 120 5.81 -4.16 -9.64
C ILE A 120 4.59 -5.05 -9.93
N ARG A 121 3.68 -4.58 -10.78
CA ARG A 121 2.53 -5.37 -11.23
C ARG A 121 2.81 -5.91 -12.62
N LEU A 122 2.78 -7.22 -12.73
CA LEU A 122 2.95 -7.95 -13.97
C LEU A 122 1.58 -8.40 -14.46
N TYR A 123 1.17 -7.92 -15.62
CA TYR A 123 -0.10 -8.26 -16.24
C TYR A 123 0.13 -9.24 -17.38
N GLY A 124 -0.73 -10.25 -17.48
CA GLY A 124 -0.68 -11.22 -18.56
C GLY A 124 -2.04 -11.79 -18.89
N LYS A 125 -2.09 -12.71 -19.86
CA LYS A 125 -3.33 -13.38 -20.26
C LYS A 125 -3.95 -14.15 -19.09
N GLY A 126 -5.08 -13.64 -18.60
CA GLY A 126 -5.89 -14.28 -17.54
C GLY A 126 -5.68 -13.73 -16.13
N GLY A 127 -4.84 -12.71 -15.93
CA GLY A 127 -4.72 -12.07 -14.61
C GLY A 127 -3.46 -11.23 -14.44
N TYR A 128 -3.11 -10.97 -13.18
CA TYR A 128 -1.91 -10.23 -12.83
C TYR A 128 -1.28 -10.77 -11.55
N VAL A 129 0.02 -10.53 -11.40
CA VAL A 129 0.76 -10.78 -10.16
C VAL A 129 1.33 -9.44 -9.68
N ASN A 130 1.08 -9.12 -8.42
CA ASN A 130 1.65 -7.94 -7.77
C ASN A 130 2.85 -8.35 -6.91
N MET A 131 4.04 -7.88 -7.26
CA MET A 131 5.28 -8.04 -6.49
C MET A 131 5.43 -6.82 -5.56
N PRO A 132 5.04 -6.92 -4.28
CA PRO A 132 4.99 -5.74 -3.43
C PRO A 132 6.38 -5.30 -2.97
N TYR A 133 6.59 -3.99 -2.93
CA TYR A 133 7.69 -3.33 -2.22
C TYR A 133 9.10 -3.79 -2.60
N VAL A 134 9.31 -4.19 -3.86
CA VAL A 134 10.59 -4.65 -4.40
C VAL A 134 11.64 -3.53 -4.32
N CYS A 135 12.79 -3.83 -3.72
CA CYS A 135 13.94 -2.93 -3.72
C CYS A 135 14.56 -2.86 -5.11
N LYS A 136 15.02 -1.67 -5.52
CA LYS A 136 15.57 -1.41 -6.86
C LYS A 136 14.61 -1.84 -7.98
N ALA A 137 13.31 -1.55 -7.80
CA ALA A 137 12.26 -2.03 -8.69
C ALA A 137 12.46 -1.64 -10.16
N ASP A 138 13.11 -0.50 -10.44
CA ASP A 138 13.42 -0.09 -11.82
C ASP A 138 14.43 -1.04 -12.50
N GLU A 139 15.38 -1.60 -11.76
CA GLU A 139 16.33 -2.60 -12.26
C GLU A 139 15.64 -3.95 -12.45
N VAL A 140 14.84 -4.37 -11.47
CA VAL A 140 14.12 -5.65 -11.51
C VAL A 140 13.09 -5.65 -12.63
N SER A 141 12.34 -4.56 -12.81
CA SER A 141 11.31 -4.46 -13.87
C SER A 141 11.86 -4.55 -15.28
N LYS A 142 13.12 -4.13 -15.53
CA LYS A 142 13.77 -4.26 -16.84
C LYS A 142 13.91 -5.72 -17.30
N HIS A 143 13.97 -6.68 -16.38
CA HIS A 143 14.04 -8.10 -16.71
C HIS A 143 12.76 -8.62 -17.39
N PHE A 144 11.65 -7.89 -17.22
CA PHE A 144 10.33 -8.26 -17.74
C PHE A 144 9.89 -7.36 -18.91
N LYS A 145 10.60 -6.25 -19.16
CA LYS A 145 10.37 -5.38 -20.31
C LYS A 145 11.10 -5.96 -21.52
N LEU A 146 10.54 -7.02 -22.10
CA LEU A 146 10.95 -7.54 -23.41
C LEU A 146 10.01 -6.93 -24.46
N GLY A 147 10.54 -6.04 -25.31
CA GLY A 147 9.79 -5.50 -26.46
C GLY A 147 9.79 -3.98 -26.60
N THR A 148 10.95 -3.33 -26.55
CA THR A 148 11.17 -2.10 -27.35
C THR A 148 12.50 -2.26 -28.04
N GLU A 149 12.48 -2.97 -29.17
CA GLU A 149 13.38 -2.65 -30.28
C GLU A 149 12.92 -1.33 -30.92
#